data_AF-A0A067KDN0-F1
#
_entry.id   AF-A0A067KDN0-F1
#
_cell.length_a   1.000
_cell.length_b   1.000
_cell.length_c   1.000
_cell.angle_alpha   90.00
_cell.angle_beta   90.00
_cell.angle_gamma   90.00
#
_symmetry.space_group_name_H-M   'P 1'
#
loop_
_entity.id
_entity.type
_entity.pdbx_description
1 polymer ?
#
loop_
_entity_poly.entity_id
_entity_poly.type
_entity_poly.pdbx_seq_one_letter_code
_entity_poly.pdbx_strand_id
1 'polypeptide(L)'
;MIDFEEKLIKSPKPSLEQLFEGTEFIVGMTQAGAETEWSKKISEFEDFLGIGDEASKMVQEQKAKARILQSVLAAEDAEEPERKVLKMKLEKEKEEATPEEEEDADADE
;
A
#
# COMPACT_ATOMS: atom_id res chain seq x y z
N MET A 1 29.14 -16.66 10.40
CA MET A 1 29.33 -16.52 8.94
C MET A 1 28.50 -17.65 8.34
N ILE A 2 27.38 -17.35 7.70
CA ILE A 2 26.49 -18.40 7.19
C ILE A 2 27.14 -18.96 5.93
N ASP A 3 27.51 -20.24 5.95
CA ASP A 3 28.06 -20.95 4.81
C ASP A 3 27.02 -20.99 3.68
N PHE A 4 27.13 -20.04 2.74
CA PHE A 4 26.34 -20.03 1.52
C PHE A 4 26.59 -21.27 0.65
N GLU A 5 27.71 -21.96 0.87
CA GLU A 5 28.10 -23.18 0.17
C GLU A 5 27.25 -24.39 0.58
N GLU A 6 26.82 -24.49 1.84
CA GLU A 6 26.03 -25.64 2.33
C GLU A 6 24.58 -25.62 1.82
N LYS A 7 24.04 -24.44 1.49
CA LYS A 7 22.69 -24.28 0.93
C LYS A 7 22.60 -24.57 -0.57
N LEU A 8 23.73 -24.62 -1.29
CA LEU A 8 23.73 -24.88 -2.73
C LEU A 8 23.64 -26.38 -3.07
N ILE A 9 23.80 -27.28 -2.09
CA ILE A 9 23.97 -28.73 -2.33
C ILE A 9 22.82 -29.56 -1.75
N LYS A 10 21.55 -29.13 -1.93
CA LYS A 10 20.41 -30.04 -1.74
C LYS A 10 19.13 -29.61 -2.46
N SER A 11 19.24 -29.05 -3.66
CA SER A 11 18.09 -29.00 -4.55
C SER A 11 17.67 -30.44 -4.91
N PRO A 12 16.38 -30.81 -4.78
CA PRO A 12 15.90 -32.11 -5.22
C PRO A 12 16.33 -32.34 -6.67
N LYS A 13 16.82 -33.55 -6.98
CA LYS A 13 17.14 -33.90 -8.37
C LYS A 13 15.84 -33.78 -9.17
N PRO A 14 15.79 -32.95 -10.23
CA PRO A 14 14.57 -32.78 -11.00
C PRO A 14 14.12 -34.13 -11.56
N SER A 15 12.82 -34.37 -11.58
CA SER A 15 12.26 -35.58 -12.20
C SER A 15 12.54 -35.60 -13.71
N LEU A 16 12.50 -36.78 -14.31
CA LEU A 16 12.70 -36.95 -15.75
C LEU A 16 11.63 -36.19 -16.55
N GLU A 17 10.39 -36.17 -16.05
CA GLU A 17 9.27 -35.40 -16.60
C GLU A 17 9.56 -33.89 -16.56
N GLN A 18 10.05 -33.35 -15.44
CA GLN A 18 10.44 -31.94 -15.35
C GLN A 18 11.61 -31.58 -16.28
N LEU A 19 12.54 -32.51 -16.50
CA LEU A 19 13.63 -32.33 -17.46
C LEU A 19 13.11 -32.32 -18.90
N PHE A 20 12.15 -33.20 -19.24
CA PHE A 20 11.52 -33.21 -20.56
C PHE A 20 10.66 -31.97 -20.79
N GLU A 21 9.82 -31.59 -19.83
CA GLU A 21 9.01 -30.37 -19.85
C GLU A 21 9.90 -29.12 -20.02
N GLY A 22 10.98 -29.01 -19.25
CA GLY A 22 11.94 -27.91 -19.37
C GLY A 22 12.66 -27.91 -20.72
N THR A 23 12.95 -29.08 -21.29
CA THR A 23 13.61 -29.19 -22.60
C THR A 23 12.64 -28.88 -23.74
N GLU A 24 11.41 -29.36 -23.70
CA GLU A 24 10.34 -29.03 -24.66
C GLU A 24 9.97 -27.56 -24.58
N PHE A 25 9.99 -26.97 -23.38
CA PHE A 25 9.84 -25.54 -23.19
C PHE A 25 10.97 -24.78 -23.91
N ILE A 26 12.25 -25.09 -23.65
CA ILE A 26 13.42 -24.44 -24.29
C ILE A 26 13.43 -24.65 -25.83
N VAL A 27 13.12 -25.85 -26.30
CA VAL A 27 13.00 -26.15 -27.73
C VAL A 27 11.85 -25.35 -28.34
N GLY A 28 10.70 -25.32 -27.68
CA GLY A 28 9.56 -24.52 -28.10
C GLY A 28 9.77 -23.00 -28.02
N MET A 29 10.80 -22.53 -27.34
CA MET A 29 11.21 -21.11 -27.30
C MET A 29 12.12 -20.74 -28.46
N THR A 30 12.99 -21.67 -28.87
CA THR A 30 13.92 -21.47 -30.00
C THR A 30 13.25 -21.69 -31.36
N GLN A 31 12.10 -22.37 -31.39
CA GLN A 31 11.38 -22.72 -32.61
C GLN A 31 10.22 -21.78 -32.99
N ALA A 32 9.76 -20.91 -32.07
CA ALA A 32 8.64 -19.99 -32.32
C ALA A 32 9.07 -18.82 -33.22
N GLY A 33 8.75 -18.89 -34.51
CA GLY A 33 9.10 -17.91 -35.53
C GLY A 33 8.26 -16.63 -35.58
N ALA A 34 7.51 -16.29 -34.53
CA ALA A 34 6.68 -15.10 -34.46
C ALA A 34 6.80 -14.40 -33.08
N GLU A 35 7.18 -13.12 -33.08
CA GLU A 35 7.41 -12.29 -31.87
C GLU A 35 6.22 -12.26 -30.90
N THR A 36 5.00 -12.42 -31.42
CA THR A 36 3.76 -12.42 -30.63
C THR A 36 3.54 -13.73 -29.87
N GLU A 37 3.87 -14.88 -30.48
CA GLU A 37 3.87 -16.17 -29.77
C GLU A 37 5.00 -16.21 -28.73
N TRP A 38 6.11 -15.54 -29.03
CA TRP A 38 7.22 -15.45 -28.10
C TRP A 38 6.84 -14.63 -26.86
N SER A 39 6.25 -13.44 -27.05
CA SER A 39 5.80 -12.59 -25.95
C SER A 39 4.77 -13.29 -25.04
N LYS A 40 3.84 -14.05 -25.63
CA LYS A 40 2.86 -14.84 -24.86
C LYS A 40 3.53 -15.93 -24.00
N LYS A 41 4.54 -16.61 -24.56
CA LYS A 41 5.25 -17.70 -23.89
C LYS A 41 6.23 -17.22 -22.81
N ILE A 42 6.80 -16.03 -22.95
CA ILE A 42 7.50 -15.33 -21.85
C ILE A 42 6.54 -15.04 -20.72
N SER A 43 5.38 -14.45 -21.02
CA SER A 43 4.41 -14.09 -19.99
C SER A 43 3.95 -15.31 -19.17
N GLU A 44 3.69 -16.45 -19.83
CA GLU A 44 3.30 -17.70 -19.16
C GLU A 44 4.43 -18.29 -18.29
N PHE A 45 5.69 -18.06 -18.69
CA PHE A 45 6.87 -18.45 -17.92
C PHE A 45 7.14 -17.53 -16.73
N GLU A 46 6.93 -16.22 -16.87
CA GLU A 46 7.00 -15.25 -15.77
C GLU A 46 5.94 -15.53 -14.71
N ASP A 47 4.73 -15.93 -15.13
CA ASP A 47 3.66 -16.41 -14.25
C ASP A 47 4.03 -17.72 -13.57
N PHE A 48 4.60 -18.70 -14.29
CA PHE A 48 5.07 -19.96 -13.70
C PHE A 48 6.15 -19.74 -12.62
N LEU A 49 7.06 -18.78 -12.85
CA LEU A 49 8.08 -18.40 -11.87
C LEU A 49 7.53 -17.52 -10.74
N GLY A 50 6.27 -17.08 -10.82
CA GLY A 50 5.64 -16.17 -9.85
C GLY A 50 6.21 -14.75 -9.87
N ILE A 51 7.03 -14.42 -10.86
CA ILE A 51 7.75 -13.13 -10.95
C ILE A 51 6.80 -12.03 -11.45
N GLY A 52 5.90 -12.38 -12.38
CA GLY A 52 4.87 -11.47 -12.90
C GLY A 52 3.90 -11.02 -11.80
N ASP A 53 3.49 -11.95 -10.94
CA ASP A 53 2.53 -11.69 -9.86
C ASP A 53 3.15 -10.96 -8.66
N GLU A 54 4.38 -11.29 -8.25
CA GLU A 54 5.00 -10.66 -7.08
C GLU A 54 5.31 -9.17 -7.33
N ALA A 55 5.83 -8.81 -8.51
CA ALA A 55 6.09 -7.41 -8.86
C ALA A 55 4.79 -6.60 -9.00
N SER A 56 3.77 -7.17 -9.64
CA SER A 56 2.45 -6.55 -9.78
C SER A 56 1.79 -6.32 -8.41
N LYS A 57 1.88 -7.29 -7.50
CA LYS A 57 1.38 -7.19 -6.13
C LYS A 57 2.03 -6.06 -5.35
N MET A 58 3.36 -5.92 -5.42
CA MET A 58 4.08 -4.82 -4.75
C MET A 58 3.63 -3.44 -5.27
N VAL A 59 3.44 -3.30 -6.58
CA VAL A 59 2.98 -2.03 -7.19
C VAL A 59 1.54 -1.70 -6.76
N GLN A 60 0.64 -2.68 -6.77
CA GLN A 60 -0.74 -2.49 -6.31
C GLN A 60 -0.80 -2.16 -4.81
N GLU A 61 0.05 -2.79 -4.00
CA GLU A 61 0.14 -2.50 -2.57
C GLU A 61 0.60 -1.06 -2.29
N GLN A 62 1.65 -0.60 -2.98
CA GLN A 62 2.11 0.80 -2.87
C GLN A 62 1.02 1.78 -3.34
N LYS A 63 0.32 1.46 -4.42
CA LYS A 63 -0.79 2.28 -4.93
C LYS A 63 -1.96 2.35 -3.94
N ALA A 64 -2.30 1.23 -3.30
CA ALA A 64 -3.32 1.19 -2.25
C ALA A 64 -2.92 2.03 -1.03
N LYS A 65 -1.66 1.90 -0.58
CA LYS A 65 -1.10 2.70 0.52
C LYS A 65 -1.14 4.20 0.22
N ALA A 66 -0.72 4.60 -0.98
CA ALA A 66 -0.77 5.99 -1.42
C ALA A 66 -2.20 6.54 -1.42
N ARG A 67 -3.17 5.74 -1.86
CA ARG A 67 -4.59 6.13 -1.86
C ARG A 67 -5.14 6.32 -0.44
N ILE A 68 -4.78 5.42 0.49
CA ILE A 68 -5.20 5.53 1.89
C ILE A 68 -4.60 6.79 2.53
N LEU A 69 -3.29 7.04 2.34
CA LEU A 69 -2.64 8.25 2.84
C LEU A 69 -3.28 9.51 2.29
N GLN A 70 -3.60 9.55 0.99
CA GLN A 70 -4.28 10.68 0.37
C GLN A 70 -5.66 10.91 0.99
N SER A 71 -6.45 9.85 1.22
CA SER A 71 -7.76 9.97 1.86
C SER A 71 -7.66 10.46 3.30
N VAL A 72 -6.67 10.00 4.07
CA VAL A 72 -6.45 10.44 5.46
C VAL A 72 -6.10 11.93 5.49
N LEU A 73 -5.16 12.37 4.66
CA LEU A 73 -4.79 13.79 4.58
C LEU A 73 -5.97 14.66 4.14
N ALA A 74 -6.74 14.21 3.14
CA ALA A 74 -7.92 14.94 2.67
C ALA A 74 -9.03 15.01 3.74
N ALA A 75 -9.20 13.98 4.56
CA ALA A 75 -10.16 13.99 5.66
C ALA A 75 -9.70 14.88 6.83
N GLU A 76 -8.41 14.85 7.18
CA GLU A 76 -7.84 15.69 8.24
C GLU A 76 -7.95 17.19 7.89
N ASP A 77 -7.65 17.56 6.65
CA ASP A 77 -7.74 18.95 6.16
C ASP A 77 -9.20 19.46 6.13
N ALA A 78 -10.18 18.56 5.91
CA ALA A 78 -11.60 18.88 5.94
C ALA A 78 -12.17 19.00 7.36
N GLU A 79 -11.65 18.24 8.34
CA GLU A 79 -12.13 18.25 9.73
C GLU A 79 -11.52 19.39 10.57
N GLU A 80 -10.31 19.86 10.22
CA GLU A 80 -9.62 20.95 10.91
C GLU A 80 -10.45 22.26 11.05
N PRO A 81 -11.13 22.78 10.00
CA PRO A 81 -11.95 23.98 10.13
C PRO A 81 -13.18 23.75 11.01
N GLU A 82 -13.81 22.57 10.96
CA GLU A 82 -14.98 22.25 11.80
C GLU A 82 -14.59 22.19 13.28
N ARG A 83 -13.42 21.61 13.59
CA ARG A 83 -12.88 21.53 14.95
C ARG A 83 -12.53 22.92 15.51
N LYS A 84 -11.98 23.81 14.69
CA LYS A 84 -11.70 25.21 15.07
C LYS A 84 -12.99 25.97 15.36
N VAL A 85 -14.01 25.84 14.51
CA VAL A 85 -15.30 26.51 14.70
C VAL A 85 -16.01 26.00 15.96
N LEU A 86 -15.99 24.69 16.22
CA LEU A 86 -16.56 24.12 17.45
C LEU A 86 -15.85 24.62 18.71
N LYS A 87 -14.52 24.70 18.68
CA LYS A 87 -13.73 25.20 19.83
C LYS A 87 -14.04 26.66 20.13
N MET A 88 -14.14 27.50 19.10
CA MET A 88 -14.44 28.92 19.24
C MET A 88 -15.88 29.16 19.74
N LYS A 89 -16.84 28.34 19.31
CA LYS A 89 -18.22 28.35 19.85
C LYS A 89 -18.26 27.96 21.32
N LEU A 90 -17.53 26.91 21.70
CA LEU A 90 -17.47 26.45 23.09
C LEU A 90 -16.78 27.46 24.01
N GLU A 91 -15.73 28.14 23.54
CA GLU A 91 -15.11 29.25 24.29
C GLU A 91 -16.07 30.43 24.46
N LYS A 92 -16.80 30.81 23.41
CA LYS A 92 -17.80 31.89 23.48
C LYS A 92 -18.95 31.57 24.44
N GLU A 93 -19.48 30.35 24.41
CA GLU A 93 -20.54 29.89 25.31
C GLU A 93 -20.05 29.84 26.77
N LYS A 94 -18.76 29.54 26.99
CA LYS A 94 -18.15 29.53 28.32
C LYS A 94 -17.88 30.94 28.86
N GLU A 95 -17.64 31.92 27.99
CA GLU A 95 -17.45 33.33 28.34
C GLU A 95 -18.80 33.99 28.68
N GLU A 96 -19.86 33.68 27.93
CA GLU A 96 -21.24 34.17 28.16
C GLU A 96 -21.92 33.55 29.40
N ALA A 97 -21.44 32.39 29.88
CA ALA A 97 -21.92 31.73 31.09
C ALA A 97 -21.28 32.25 32.40
N THR A 98 -20.37 33.23 32.32
CA THR A 98 -19.86 33.93 33.51
C THR A 98 -20.82 35.09 33.79
N PRO A 99 -21.60 35.09 34.89
CA PRO A 99 -22.52 36.20 35.15
C PRO A 99 -21.69 37.48 35.37
N GLU A 100 -22.05 38.55 34.67
CA GLU A 100 -21.67 39.90 35.06
C GLU A 100 -22.12 40.09 36.51
N GLU A 101 -21.15 40.14 37.42
CA GLU A 101 -21.36 40.60 38.77
C GLU A 101 -21.73 42.08 38.63
N GLU A 102 -23.04 42.33 38.66
CA GLU A 102 -23.67 43.63 38.57
C GLU A 102 -23.04 44.55 39.64
N GLU A 103 -22.19 45.47 39.18
CA GLU A 103 -21.73 46.63 39.92
C GLU A 103 -22.95 47.54 40.09
N ASP A 104 -23.72 47.33 41.17
CA ASP A 104 -24.76 48.27 41.56
C ASP A 104 -24.28 49.16 42.72
N ALA A 105 -24.53 50.44 42.51
CA ALA A 105 -23.81 51.56 43.08
C ALA A 105 -24.15 51.86 44.54
N ASP A 106 -23.18 52.50 45.18
CA ASP A 106 -23.26 53.44 46.30
C ASP A 106 -24.66 53.98 46.67
N ALA A 107 -25.05 53.84 47.94
CA ALA A 107 -26.08 54.66 48.57
C ALA A 107 -25.80 54.84 50.08
N ASP A 108 -25.27 56.03 50.39
CA ASP A 108 -25.13 56.76 51.66
C ASP A 108 -26.38 56.75 52.57
N GLU A 109 -26.21 56.42 53.86
CA GLU A 109 -26.64 57.21 55.05
C GLU A 109 -26.08 56.64 56.38
#